data_AF-A0A8T3U7X4-F1
#
_entry.id   AF-A0A8T3U7X4-F1
#
_cell.length_a   1.000
_cell.length_b   1.000
_cell.length_c   1.000
_cell.angle_alpha   90.00
_cell.angle_beta   90.00
_cell.angle_gamma   90.00
#
_symmetry.space_group_name_H-M   'P 1'
#
loop_
_entity.id
_entity.type
_entity.pdbx_description
1 polymer ?
#
loop_
_entity_poly.entity_id
_entity_poly.type
_entity_poly.pdbx_seq_one_letter_code
_entity_poly.pdbx_strand_id
1 'polypeptide(L)'
;MGIITEIRLKIGDFYDKNKYYIIAAGILILMVFNINTFLKNLNFTLEPKITKTPSVSVLDETYTFPEKIRKEGEKKIFDFVKLANEGKYDEAVNMLSKENREHEFVNRLEAIGYIKELFPHKKAVDVQAYSKAGDNYVYQVKIFEDFLKSGLTDERYEFKDEKISVTETKEGLALNIRGYLYDEKIKGLYEDNNVKIELLNKKVKFTSETYKIRVTNRTKNKLVLYDFENSKTPPITITYGDGTQDQRKINQRTSIMVDELKTEEYELTFPKLYDGENTGNILEFSSVRFYDNYQPIEANTLRIEKNQQVIDSEHKLNEYSIKIKVEK
;
A
#
# COMPACT_ATOMS: atom_id res chain seq x y z
N MET A 1 -58.22 -50.95 38.27
CA MET A 1 -56.82 -50.95 38.74
C MET A 1 -55.98 -51.91 37.86
N GLY A 2 -55.98 -51.74 36.53
CA GLY A 2 -55.45 -52.77 35.60
C GLY A 2 -54.53 -52.28 34.49
N ILE A 3 -54.68 -51.05 34.00
CA ILE A 3 -53.95 -50.55 32.82
C ILE A 3 -52.47 -50.27 33.14
N ILE A 4 -52.18 -49.69 34.30
CA ILE A 4 -50.81 -49.35 34.72
C ILE A 4 -49.97 -50.61 34.94
N THR A 5 -50.59 -51.67 35.47
CA THR A 5 -49.94 -52.96 35.75
C THR A 5 -49.61 -53.71 34.45
N GLU A 6 -50.53 -53.72 33.48
CA GLU A 6 -50.30 -54.32 32.16
C GLU A 6 -49.24 -53.56 31.35
N ILE A 7 -49.23 -52.23 31.40
CA ILE A 7 -48.20 -51.39 30.75
C ILE A 7 -46.83 -51.68 31.38
N ARG A 8 -46.76 -51.78 32.71
CA ARG A 8 -45.51 -52.07 33.42
C ARG A 8 -44.94 -53.45 33.08
N LEU A 9 -45.80 -54.47 32.96
CA LEU A 9 -45.39 -55.82 32.56
C LEU A 9 -44.90 -55.86 31.10
N LYS A 10 -45.62 -55.20 30.18
CA LYS A 10 -45.18 -55.09 28.77
C LYS A 10 -43.86 -54.34 28.60
N ILE A 11 -43.61 -53.31 29.42
CA ILE A 11 -42.34 -52.58 29.43
C ILE A 11 -41.21 -53.46 29.99
N GLY A 12 -41.48 -54.24 31.04
CA GLY A 12 -40.53 -55.20 31.60
C GLY A 12 -40.13 -56.28 30.60
N ASP A 13 -41.12 -56.92 29.97
CA ASP A 13 -40.88 -57.96 28.95
C ASP A 13 -40.14 -57.40 27.72
N PHE A 14 -40.46 -56.18 27.31
CA PHE A 14 -39.76 -55.50 26.21
C PHE A 14 -38.30 -55.19 26.57
N TYR A 15 -38.04 -54.75 27.80
CA TYR A 15 -36.69 -54.51 28.29
C TYR A 15 -35.89 -55.81 28.36
N ASP A 16 -36.44 -56.88 28.93
CA ASP A 16 -35.72 -58.15 29.06
C ASP A 16 -35.41 -58.80 27.70
N LYS A 17 -36.32 -58.64 26.73
CA LYS A 17 -36.13 -59.15 25.36
C LYS A 17 -35.12 -58.34 24.55
N ASN A 18 -35.00 -57.03 24.80
CA ASN A 18 -34.16 -56.12 24.02
C ASN A 18 -32.99 -55.50 24.81
N LYS A 19 -32.70 -55.98 26.02
CA LYS A 19 -31.76 -55.38 26.97
C LYS A 19 -30.38 -55.10 26.36
N TYR A 20 -29.86 -56.01 25.55
CA TYR A 20 -28.56 -55.85 24.91
C TYR A 20 -28.55 -54.72 23.86
N TYR A 21 -29.64 -54.56 23.09
CA TYR A 21 -29.78 -53.48 22.11
C TYR A 21 -29.98 -52.12 22.78
N ILE A 22 -30.74 -52.08 23.88
CA ILE A 22 -30.97 -50.86 24.66
C ILE A 22 -29.65 -50.39 25.31
N ILE A 23 -28.88 -51.32 25.88
CA ILE A 23 -27.55 -51.02 26.46
C ILE A 23 -26.59 -50.54 25.37
N ALA A 24 -26.55 -51.19 24.20
CA ALA A 24 -25.69 -50.77 23.09
C ALA A 24 -26.04 -49.36 22.57
N ALA A 25 -27.33 -49.04 22.44
CA ALA A 25 -27.78 -47.70 22.06
C ALA A 25 -27.41 -46.64 23.12
N GLY A 26 -27.52 -46.99 24.40
CA GLY A 26 -27.08 -46.13 25.51
C GLY A 26 -25.58 -45.81 25.46
N ILE A 27 -24.74 -46.82 25.19
CA ILE A 27 -23.28 -46.65 25.04
C ILE A 27 -22.96 -45.74 23.84
N LEU A 28 -23.67 -45.89 22.73
CA LEU A 28 -23.45 -45.08 21.53
C LEU A 28 -23.80 -43.61 21.75
N ILE A 29 -24.91 -43.33 22.45
CA ILE A 29 -25.30 -41.98 22.85
C ILE A 29 -24.25 -41.38 23.80
N LEU A 30 -23.75 -42.16 24.75
CA LEU A 30 -22.67 -41.76 25.66
C LEU A 30 -21.38 -41.43 24.91
N MET A 31 -20.99 -42.21 23.90
CA MET A 31 -19.84 -41.90 23.06
C MET A 31 -20.03 -40.58 22.30
N VAL A 32 -21.19 -40.38 21.66
CA VAL A 32 -21.49 -39.14 20.93
C VAL A 32 -21.44 -37.93 21.87
N PHE A 33 -22.00 -38.06 23.07
CA PHE A 33 -21.98 -36.99 24.07
C PHE A 33 -20.55 -36.68 24.56
N ASN A 34 -19.73 -37.70 24.80
CA ASN A 34 -18.33 -37.53 25.19
C ASN A 34 -17.49 -36.91 24.06
N ILE A 35 -17.67 -37.35 22.81
CA ILE A 35 -17.00 -36.76 21.65
C ILE A 35 -17.40 -35.30 21.48
N ASN A 36 -18.69 -34.97 21.60
CA ASN A 36 -19.16 -33.58 21.50
C ASN A 36 -18.60 -32.69 22.63
N THR A 37 -18.52 -33.24 23.85
CA THR A 37 -17.92 -32.52 25.00
C THR A 37 -16.42 -32.33 24.83
N PHE A 38 -15.73 -33.36 24.31
CA PHE A 38 -14.30 -33.31 23.99
C PHE A 38 -14.01 -32.30 22.87
N LEU A 39 -14.79 -32.30 21.78
CA LEU A 39 -14.68 -31.35 20.67
C LEU A 39 -14.98 -29.91 21.11
N LYS A 40 -15.96 -29.68 21.98
CA LYS A 40 -16.23 -28.33 22.55
C LYS A 40 -15.11 -27.82 23.45
N ASN A 41 -14.36 -28.72 24.08
CA ASN A 41 -13.23 -28.38 24.94
C ASN A 41 -11.89 -28.33 24.19
N LEU A 42 -11.87 -28.74 22.91
CA LEU A 42 -10.73 -28.57 22.03
C LEU A 42 -10.69 -27.12 21.51
N ASN A 43 -10.09 -26.24 22.31
CA ASN A 43 -9.64 -24.94 21.82
C ASN A 43 -8.43 -25.16 20.90
N PHE A 44 -8.68 -25.38 19.61
CA PHE A 44 -7.60 -25.31 18.62
C PHE A 44 -7.21 -23.85 18.46
N THR A 45 -6.21 -23.40 19.21
CA THR A 45 -5.43 -22.23 18.82
C THR A 45 -4.60 -22.65 17.61
N LEU A 46 -5.10 -22.34 16.42
CA LEU A 46 -4.28 -22.34 15.21
C LEU A 46 -3.29 -21.19 15.35
N GLU A 47 -2.20 -21.41 16.09
CA GLU A 47 -1.06 -20.51 16.07
C GLU A 47 -0.34 -20.73 14.74
N PRO A 48 -0.27 -19.72 13.85
CA PRO A 48 0.51 -19.85 12.62
C PRO A 48 1.96 -20.16 12.99
N LYS A 49 2.55 -21.14 12.30
CA LYS A 49 3.93 -21.56 12.53
C LYS A 49 4.86 -20.42 12.09
N ILE A 50 5.34 -19.63 13.04
CA ILE A 50 6.22 -18.48 12.79
C ILE A 50 7.59 -19.01 12.33
N THR A 51 7.89 -18.90 11.04
CA THR A 51 9.14 -19.41 10.44
C THR A 51 10.31 -18.41 10.50
N LYS A 52 10.08 -17.18 10.97
CA LYS A 52 11.13 -16.16 11.19
C LYS A 52 10.98 -15.53 12.57
N THR A 53 12.09 -15.26 13.26
CA THR A 53 12.09 -14.43 14.46
C THR A 53 11.53 -13.04 14.09
N PRO A 54 10.45 -12.55 14.73
CA PRO A 54 9.76 -11.31 14.34
C PRO A 54 10.65 -10.05 14.28
N SER A 55 11.84 -10.13 14.90
CA SER A 55 12.79 -9.02 15.05
C SER A 55 13.76 -8.85 13.88
N VAL A 56 13.94 -9.86 13.03
CA VAL A 56 14.85 -9.82 11.89
C VAL A 56 14.13 -9.22 10.70
N SER A 57 14.76 -8.23 10.05
CA SER A 57 14.26 -7.60 8.83
C SER A 57 14.02 -8.65 7.75
N VAL A 58 12.84 -8.60 7.12
CA VAL A 58 12.49 -9.52 6.02
C VAL A 58 13.39 -9.31 4.79
N LEU A 59 13.80 -8.08 4.51
CA LEU A 59 14.66 -7.74 3.38
C LEU A 59 16.16 -7.89 3.66
N ASP A 60 16.55 -7.74 4.92
CA ASP A 60 17.94 -7.88 5.35
C ASP A 60 18.00 -8.80 6.56
N GLU A 61 18.25 -10.08 6.31
CA GLU A 61 18.29 -11.11 7.36
C GLU A 61 19.44 -10.91 8.35
N THR A 62 20.37 -9.98 8.08
CA THR A 62 21.46 -9.60 8.98
C THR A 62 21.10 -8.43 9.89
N TYR A 63 20.07 -7.66 9.55
CA TYR A 63 19.63 -6.52 10.34
C TYR A 63 18.48 -6.86 11.28
N THR A 64 18.73 -6.74 12.58
CA THR A 64 17.72 -6.90 13.63
C THR A 64 17.34 -5.53 14.18
N PHE A 65 16.04 -5.26 14.28
CA PHE A 65 15.58 -4.00 14.87
C PHE A 65 15.98 -3.92 16.35
N PRO A 66 16.46 -2.75 16.84
CA PRO A 66 16.74 -2.58 18.26
C PRO A 66 15.52 -2.92 19.11
N GLU A 67 15.70 -3.64 20.22
CA GLU A 67 14.58 -4.21 20.99
C GLU A 67 13.57 -3.15 21.45
N LYS A 68 14.05 -1.98 21.86
CA LYS A 68 13.21 -0.83 22.25
C LYS A 68 12.32 -0.38 21.09
N ILE A 69 12.93 -0.12 19.93
CA ILE A 69 12.22 0.28 18.71
C ILE A 69 11.22 -0.79 18.30
N ARG A 70 11.64 -2.06 18.35
CA ARG A 70 10.78 -3.18 18.02
C ARG A 70 9.53 -3.22 18.90
N LYS A 71 9.70 -3.26 20.22
CA LYS A 71 8.60 -3.35 21.20
C LYS A 71 7.70 -2.12 21.16
N GLU A 72 8.27 -0.92 21.21
CA GLU A 72 7.50 0.32 21.23
C GLU A 72 6.85 0.61 19.87
N GLY A 73 7.53 0.31 18.77
CA GLY A 73 7.02 0.44 17.40
C GLY A 73 5.86 -0.53 17.12
N GLU A 74 6.03 -1.82 17.43
CA GLU A 74 4.95 -2.82 17.33
C GLU A 74 3.75 -2.40 18.16
N LYS A 75 3.98 -2.03 19.44
CA LYS A 75 2.91 -1.54 20.32
C LYS A 75 2.17 -0.35 19.69
N LYS A 76 2.90 0.61 19.12
CA LYS A 76 2.31 1.80 18.51
C LYS A 76 1.48 1.45 17.27
N ILE A 77 1.92 0.49 16.45
CA ILE A 77 1.13 -0.03 15.32
C ILE A 77 -0.14 -0.72 15.83
N PHE A 78 -0.05 -1.57 16.87
CA PHE A 78 -1.23 -2.22 17.44
C PHE A 78 -2.23 -1.24 18.06
N ASP A 79 -1.74 -0.20 18.75
CA ASP A 79 -2.58 0.87 19.29
C ASP A 79 -3.29 1.65 18.17
N PHE A 80 -2.60 1.93 17.05
CA PHE A 80 -3.19 2.55 15.86
C PHE A 80 -4.31 1.70 15.26
N VAL A 81 -4.06 0.39 15.07
CA VAL A 81 -5.04 -0.55 14.55
C VAL A 81 -6.25 -0.67 15.49
N LYS A 82 -6.02 -0.66 16.82
CA LYS A 82 -7.09 -0.66 17.81
C LYS A 82 -7.99 0.56 17.66
N LEU A 83 -7.41 1.76 17.59
CA LEU A 83 -8.19 2.99 17.40
C LEU A 83 -8.97 2.97 16.08
N ALA A 84 -8.35 2.53 14.98
CA ALA A 84 -9.02 2.41 13.69
C ALA A 84 -10.19 1.43 13.73
N ASN A 85 -10.01 0.26 14.37
CA ASN A 85 -11.06 -0.73 14.56
C ASN A 85 -12.20 -0.26 15.46
N GLU A 86 -11.93 0.62 16.43
CA GLU A 86 -12.95 1.25 17.30
C GLU A 86 -13.65 2.43 16.62
N GLY A 87 -13.32 2.75 15.36
CA GLY A 87 -13.87 3.91 14.65
C GLY A 87 -13.31 5.26 15.11
N LYS A 88 -12.29 5.26 15.98
CA LYS A 88 -11.62 6.46 16.51
C LYS A 88 -10.55 6.96 15.53
N TYR A 89 -10.96 7.21 14.30
CA TYR A 89 -10.04 7.56 13.21
C TYR A 89 -9.26 8.85 13.48
N ASP A 90 -9.89 9.82 14.16
CA ASP A 90 -9.26 11.09 14.52
C ASP A 90 -8.06 10.89 15.47
N GLU A 91 -8.24 10.03 16.49
CA GLU A 91 -7.17 9.65 17.41
C GLU A 91 -6.07 8.85 16.68
N ALA A 92 -6.45 7.97 15.75
CA ALA A 92 -5.49 7.24 14.92
C ALA A 92 -4.63 8.18 14.05
N VAL A 93 -5.21 9.26 13.49
CA VAL A 93 -4.44 10.28 12.76
C VAL A 93 -3.46 11.01 13.66
N ASN A 94 -3.77 11.20 14.95
CA ASN A 94 -2.84 11.83 15.90
C ASN A 94 -1.61 10.97 16.19
N MET A 95 -1.65 9.66 15.91
CA MET A 95 -0.49 8.78 16.05
C MET A 95 0.53 8.93 14.91
N LEU A 96 0.12 9.56 13.80
CA LEU A 96 0.99 9.80 12.66
C LEU A 96 2.05 10.87 12.98
N SER A 97 3.17 10.84 12.28
CA SER A 97 4.14 11.95 12.33
C SER A 97 3.52 13.22 11.74
N LYS A 98 4.10 14.37 12.10
CA LYS A 98 3.68 15.66 11.53
C LYS A 98 3.89 15.66 10.02
N GLU A 99 5.05 15.21 9.60
CA GLU A 99 5.48 15.14 8.21
C GLU A 99 4.55 14.24 7.39
N ASN A 100 4.15 13.08 7.92
CA ASN A 100 3.19 12.21 7.24
C ASN A 100 1.83 12.90 7.08
N ARG A 101 1.34 13.61 8.09
CA ARG A 101 0.06 14.34 7.99
C ARG A 101 0.11 15.50 7.00
N GLU A 102 1.23 16.22 6.92
CA GLU A 102 1.36 17.43 6.10
C GLU A 102 1.72 17.13 4.64
N HIS A 103 2.43 16.05 4.38
CA HIS A 103 2.95 15.76 3.04
C HIS A 103 2.22 14.61 2.34
N GLU A 104 1.63 13.67 3.06
CA GLU A 104 0.94 12.52 2.43
C GLU A 104 -0.56 12.74 2.22
N PHE A 105 -1.14 13.73 2.90
CA PHE A 105 -2.56 14.03 2.84
C PHE A 105 -2.79 15.52 2.57
N VAL A 106 -3.76 15.82 1.72
CA VAL A 106 -4.22 17.19 1.44
C VAL A 106 -4.75 17.83 2.73
N ASN A 107 -5.46 17.04 3.53
CA ASN A 107 -6.01 17.48 4.80
C ASN A 107 -6.30 16.29 5.72
N ARG A 108 -6.70 16.60 6.95
CA ARG A 108 -7.05 15.62 7.97
C ARG A 108 -8.20 14.68 7.58
N LEU A 109 -9.21 15.16 6.83
CA LEU A 109 -10.33 14.33 6.41
C LEU A 109 -9.90 13.26 5.40
N GLU A 110 -8.93 13.56 4.53
CA GLU A 110 -8.34 12.57 3.63
C GLU A 110 -7.61 11.47 4.42
N ALA A 111 -6.83 11.86 5.44
CA ALA A 111 -6.16 10.90 6.32
C ALA A 111 -7.17 9.98 7.03
N ILE A 112 -8.25 10.54 7.57
CA ILE A 112 -9.36 9.77 8.17
C ILE A 112 -9.99 8.84 7.13
N GLY A 113 -10.26 9.34 5.93
CA GLY A 113 -10.84 8.57 4.83
C GLY A 113 -9.99 7.36 4.47
N TYR A 114 -8.67 7.54 4.37
CA TYR A 114 -7.73 6.45 4.10
C TYR A 114 -7.74 5.38 5.20
N ILE A 115 -7.69 5.80 6.47
CA ILE A 115 -7.73 4.84 7.60
C ILE A 115 -9.06 4.09 7.62
N LYS A 116 -10.17 4.76 7.33
CA LYS A 116 -11.49 4.14 7.22
C LYS A 116 -11.58 3.15 6.06
N GLU A 117 -10.91 3.40 4.93
CA GLU A 117 -10.83 2.45 3.81
C GLU A 117 -10.02 1.20 4.18
N LEU A 118 -8.96 1.35 4.97
CA LEU A 118 -8.17 0.22 5.49
C LEU A 118 -8.95 -0.58 6.55
N PHE A 119 -9.70 0.11 7.41
CA PHE A 119 -10.45 -0.45 8.54
C PHE A 119 -11.93 -0.06 8.49
N PRO A 120 -12.69 -0.52 7.47
CA PRO A 120 -14.12 -0.20 7.32
C PRO A 120 -14.97 -0.88 8.40
N HIS A 121 -14.47 -2.00 8.90
CA HIS A 121 -14.96 -2.77 10.03
C HIS A 121 -13.75 -3.39 10.74
N LYS A 122 -13.98 -4.12 11.83
CA LYS A 122 -12.88 -4.68 12.62
C LYS A 122 -12.02 -5.64 11.78
N LYS A 123 -10.73 -5.33 11.63
CA LYS A 123 -9.70 -6.16 10.98
C LYS A 123 -8.73 -6.74 11.99
N ALA A 124 -8.10 -7.84 11.62
CA ALA A 124 -6.93 -8.37 12.31
C ALA A 124 -5.66 -8.01 11.51
N VAL A 125 -4.52 -7.96 12.20
CA VAL A 125 -3.23 -7.61 11.59
C VAL A 125 -2.13 -8.56 12.02
N ASP A 126 -1.19 -8.79 11.11
CA ASP A 126 0.11 -9.41 11.38
C ASP A 126 1.20 -8.35 11.11
N VAL A 127 2.07 -8.12 12.09
CA VAL A 127 3.07 -7.06 12.08
C VAL A 127 4.45 -7.68 12.17
N GLN A 128 5.29 -7.40 11.18
CA GLN A 128 6.64 -7.95 11.09
C GLN A 128 7.65 -6.85 10.75
N ALA A 129 8.84 -6.87 11.38
CA ALA A 129 9.94 -6.00 10.98
C ALA A 129 10.33 -6.31 9.52
N TYR A 130 10.38 -5.29 8.66
CA TYR A 130 10.55 -5.50 7.22
C TYR A 130 11.88 -5.00 6.70
N SER A 131 12.25 -3.75 7.00
CA SER A 131 13.54 -3.16 6.62
C SER A 131 13.85 -1.86 7.35
N LYS A 132 15.11 -1.43 7.33
CA LYS A 132 15.52 -0.09 7.74
C LYS A 132 15.78 0.76 6.50
N ALA A 133 15.18 1.95 6.47
CA ALA A 133 15.34 2.92 5.38
C ALA A 133 15.75 4.29 5.95
N GLY A 134 17.06 4.54 6.02
CA GLY A 134 17.60 5.68 6.76
C GLY A 134 17.17 5.63 8.22
N ASP A 135 16.57 6.70 8.72
CA ASP A 135 16.08 6.81 10.10
C ASP A 135 14.71 6.13 10.33
N ASN A 136 14.11 5.57 9.28
CA ASN A 136 12.81 4.90 9.38
C ASN A 136 12.96 3.39 9.58
N TYR A 137 12.20 2.85 10.53
CA TYR A 137 12.03 1.42 10.76
C TYR A 137 10.72 0.97 10.10
N VAL A 138 10.82 0.26 8.99
CA VAL A 138 9.68 -0.16 8.17
C VAL A 138 9.16 -1.50 8.64
N TYR A 139 7.87 -1.56 8.92
CA TYR A 139 7.15 -2.78 9.26
C TYR A 139 6.23 -3.18 8.11
N GLN A 140 6.14 -4.49 7.86
CA GLN A 140 5.12 -5.08 7.04
C GLN A 140 3.90 -5.33 7.91
N VAL A 141 2.76 -4.76 7.52
CA VAL A 141 1.49 -4.89 8.22
C VAL A 141 0.49 -5.54 7.27
N LYS A 142 0.24 -6.82 7.46
CA LYS A 142 -0.77 -7.55 6.69
C LYS A 142 -2.10 -7.40 7.38
N ILE A 143 -3.06 -6.80 6.71
CA ILE A 143 -4.41 -6.53 7.22
C ILE A 143 -5.37 -7.52 6.59
N PHE A 144 -6.08 -8.29 7.41
CA PHE A 144 -7.01 -9.32 6.96
C PHE A 144 -8.34 -9.24 7.72
N GLU A 145 -9.35 -9.89 7.17
CA GLU A 145 -10.63 -10.08 7.85
C GLU A 145 -10.44 -10.84 9.16
N ASP A 146 -11.13 -10.41 10.22
CA ASP A 146 -11.13 -11.14 11.50
C ASP A 146 -12.05 -12.38 11.38
N PHE A 147 -11.53 -13.44 10.74
CA PHE A 147 -12.27 -14.68 10.46
C PHE A 147 -12.74 -15.40 11.74
N LEU A 148 -12.00 -15.25 12.84
CA LEU A 148 -12.38 -15.78 14.15
C LEU A 148 -13.66 -15.12 14.71
N LYS A 149 -13.96 -13.89 14.28
CA LYS A 149 -15.22 -13.21 14.61
C LYS A 149 -16.28 -13.29 13.52
N SER A 150 -15.90 -13.37 12.24
CA SER A 150 -16.87 -13.39 11.12
C SER A 150 -17.48 -14.78 10.87
N GLY A 151 -16.84 -15.86 11.34
CA GLY A 151 -17.33 -17.24 11.18
C GLY A 151 -17.29 -17.75 9.74
N LEU A 152 -16.65 -17.01 8.83
CA LEU A 152 -16.51 -17.36 7.41
C LEU A 152 -15.20 -18.15 7.22
N THR A 153 -15.32 -19.43 6.90
CA THR A 153 -14.19 -20.36 6.71
C THR A 153 -13.68 -20.45 5.27
N ASP A 154 -14.38 -19.83 4.31
CA ASP A 154 -14.16 -20.03 2.86
C ASP A 154 -13.55 -18.82 2.13
N GLU A 155 -13.29 -17.72 2.82
CA GLU A 155 -12.52 -16.61 2.23
C GLU A 155 -11.04 -16.98 2.31
N ARG A 156 -10.42 -17.13 1.13
CA ARG A 156 -8.96 -17.28 0.98
C ARG A 156 -8.29 -16.18 1.80
N TYR A 157 -7.09 -16.44 2.33
CA TYR A 157 -6.24 -15.49 3.06
C TYR A 157 -5.85 -14.28 2.18
N GLU A 158 -6.82 -13.47 1.77
CA GLU A 158 -6.62 -12.19 1.12
C GLU A 158 -6.28 -11.20 2.22
N PHE A 159 -5.06 -10.68 2.15
CA PHE A 159 -4.61 -9.62 3.03
C PHE A 159 -4.21 -8.42 2.19
N LYS A 160 -4.48 -7.23 2.71
CA LYS A 160 -3.89 -5.99 2.22
C LYS A 160 -2.52 -5.84 2.87
N ASP A 161 -1.47 -5.73 2.06
CA ASP A 161 -0.10 -5.53 2.54
C ASP A 161 0.24 -4.05 2.60
N GLU A 162 0.34 -3.51 3.82
CA GLU A 162 0.74 -2.14 4.07
C GLU A 162 2.18 -2.07 4.59
N LYS A 163 2.88 -1.00 4.20
CA LYS A 163 4.18 -0.65 4.78
C LYS A 163 3.98 0.55 5.69
N ILE A 164 4.16 0.34 6.98
CA ILE A 164 4.09 1.38 8.01
C ILE A 164 5.50 1.60 8.53
N SER A 165 6.00 2.84 8.49
CA SER A 165 7.29 3.15 9.11
C SER A 165 7.11 3.79 10.48
N VAL A 166 8.05 3.48 11.36
CA VAL A 166 8.18 4.09 12.68
C VAL A 166 9.41 4.99 12.64
N THR A 167 9.22 6.24 13.04
CA THR A 167 10.27 7.26 13.08
C THR A 167 10.39 7.86 14.49
N GLU A 168 11.60 8.20 14.91
CA GLU A 168 11.82 8.93 16.16
C GLU A 168 11.55 10.42 15.96
N THR A 169 10.70 10.99 16.81
CA THR A 169 10.44 12.43 16.88
C THR A 169 10.82 12.97 18.26
N LYS A 170 10.80 14.29 18.43
CA LYS A 170 11.02 14.93 19.74
C LYS A 170 10.01 14.49 20.81
N GLU A 171 8.82 14.06 20.39
CA GLU A 171 7.72 13.63 21.27
C GLU A 171 7.70 12.10 21.48
N GLY A 172 8.70 11.39 20.95
CA GLY A 172 8.79 9.93 20.94
C GLY A 172 8.56 9.36 19.54
N LEU A 173 8.31 8.05 19.45
CA LEU A 173 8.07 7.39 18.17
C LEU A 173 6.80 7.91 17.51
N ALA A 174 6.74 8.05 16.20
CA ALA A 174 5.53 8.36 15.44
C ALA A 174 5.39 7.42 14.23
N LEU A 175 4.17 7.29 13.71
CA LEU A 175 3.88 6.40 12.59
C LEU A 175 3.84 7.16 11.26
N ASN A 176 4.26 6.51 10.19
CA ASN A 176 4.05 6.94 8.83
C ASN A 176 3.30 5.85 8.07
N ILE A 177 2.18 6.20 7.46
CA ILE A 177 1.36 5.27 6.65
C ILE A 177 1.47 5.59 5.15
N ARG A 178 0.84 4.77 4.29
CA ARG A 178 0.99 4.80 2.82
C ARG A 178 2.44 4.59 2.34
N GLY A 179 3.25 3.89 3.14
CA GLY A 179 4.66 3.68 2.86
C GLY A 179 5.51 4.94 2.86
N TYR A 180 5.02 6.08 3.36
CA TYR A 180 5.80 7.32 3.47
C TYR A 180 7.04 7.13 4.35
N LEU A 181 8.17 7.70 3.94
CA LEU A 181 9.42 7.64 4.70
C LEU A 181 9.89 9.05 5.09
N TYR A 182 10.10 9.93 4.11
CA TYR A 182 10.59 11.30 4.32
C TYR A 182 10.45 12.14 3.06
N ASP A 183 10.49 13.47 3.23
CA ASP A 183 10.74 14.44 2.17
C ASP A 183 12.22 14.86 2.18
N GLU A 184 12.78 15.00 0.99
CA GLU A 184 14.15 15.42 0.75
C GLU A 184 14.14 16.70 -0.08
N LYS A 185 14.84 17.74 0.38
CA LYS A 185 15.11 18.91 -0.46
C LYS A 185 16.14 18.50 -1.50
N ILE A 186 15.85 18.80 -2.76
CA ILE A 186 16.73 18.55 -3.88
C ILE A 186 16.83 19.82 -4.72
N LYS A 187 17.84 19.88 -5.57
CA LYS A 187 18.03 20.93 -6.55
C LYS A 187 18.33 20.31 -7.90
N GLY A 188 18.01 21.05 -8.94
CA GLY A 188 18.28 20.69 -10.33
C GLY A 188 17.63 21.72 -11.22
N LEU A 189 18.36 22.16 -12.23
CA LEU A 189 17.90 23.22 -13.12
C LEU A 189 18.30 22.87 -14.54
N TYR A 190 17.33 22.97 -15.44
CA TYR A 190 17.59 23.15 -16.86
C TYR A 190 16.95 24.45 -17.30
N GLU A 191 17.67 25.24 -18.09
CA GLU A 191 17.17 26.50 -18.61
C GLU A 191 17.75 26.78 -19.99
N ASP A 192 16.86 27.05 -20.94
CA ASP A 192 17.18 27.60 -22.25
C ASP A 192 16.23 28.78 -22.59
N ASN A 193 16.26 29.22 -23.85
CA ASN A 193 15.40 30.33 -24.32
C ASN A 193 13.91 29.97 -24.37
N ASN A 194 13.55 28.68 -24.39
CA ASN A 194 12.20 28.16 -24.61
C ASN A 194 11.56 27.58 -23.35
N VAL A 195 12.35 26.97 -22.46
CA VAL A 195 11.87 26.25 -21.28
C VAL A 195 12.82 26.39 -20.10
N LYS A 196 12.23 26.44 -18.91
CA LYS A 196 12.94 26.30 -17.64
C LYS A 196 12.29 25.18 -16.83
N ILE A 197 13.08 24.23 -16.34
CA ILE A 197 12.63 23.13 -15.48
C ILE A 197 13.44 23.15 -14.20
N GLU A 198 12.75 23.27 -13.06
CA GLU A 198 13.34 23.34 -11.73
C GLU A 198 12.90 22.14 -10.90
N LEU A 199 13.83 21.43 -10.26
CA LEU A 199 13.53 20.44 -9.24
C LEU A 199 13.37 21.15 -7.89
N LEU A 200 12.27 20.88 -7.17
CA LEU A 200 11.93 21.58 -5.93
C LEU A 200 12.18 20.71 -4.69
N ASN A 201 11.56 19.52 -4.66
CA ASN A 201 11.70 18.56 -3.58
C ASN A 201 11.39 17.16 -4.10
N LYS A 202 11.69 16.16 -3.27
CA LYS A 202 11.37 14.77 -3.53
C LYS A 202 10.73 14.14 -2.31
N LYS A 203 9.57 13.52 -2.49
CA LYS A 203 8.91 12.68 -1.48
C LYS A 203 9.36 11.24 -1.69
N VAL A 204 9.86 10.60 -0.64
CA VAL A 204 10.31 9.22 -0.67
C VAL A 204 9.31 8.33 0.06
N LYS A 205 8.78 7.34 -0.67
CA LYS A 205 8.00 6.24 -0.14
C LYS A 205 8.80 4.95 -0.24
N PHE A 206 8.28 3.91 0.39
CA PHE A 206 8.92 2.61 0.42
C PHE A 206 9.07 1.99 -0.97
N THR A 207 8.05 2.13 -1.82
CA THR A 207 8.01 1.52 -3.17
C THR A 207 8.15 2.53 -4.30
N SER A 208 8.26 3.83 -3.99
CA SER A 208 8.28 4.89 -5.00
C SER A 208 8.95 6.16 -4.49
N GLU A 209 9.36 7.01 -5.41
CA GLU A 209 9.76 8.39 -5.13
C GLU A 209 9.03 9.34 -6.07
N THR A 210 8.61 10.48 -5.54
CA THR A 210 7.86 11.50 -6.26
C THR A 210 8.66 12.79 -6.28
N TYR A 211 9.06 13.24 -7.47
CA TYR A 211 9.78 14.49 -7.68
C TYR A 211 8.80 15.61 -7.98
N LYS A 212 8.86 16.68 -7.20
CA LYS A 212 8.12 17.90 -7.51
C LYS A 212 8.97 18.79 -8.41
N ILE A 213 8.43 19.11 -9.58
CA ILE A 213 9.09 19.97 -10.57
C ILE A 213 8.26 21.23 -10.81
N ARG A 214 8.93 22.30 -11.20
CA ARG A 214 8.31 23.50 -11.77
C ARG A 214 8.78 23.67 -13.20
N VAL A 215 7.82 23.78 -14.12
CA VAL A 215 8.08 23.91 -15.55
C VAL A 215 7.58 25.28 -15.99
N THR A 216 8.43 26.06 -16.64
CA THR A 216 8.08 27.35 -17.24
C THR A 216 8.23 27.26 -18.74
N ASN A 217 7.14 27.47 -19.46
CA ASN A 217 7.14 27.63 -20.90
C ASN A 217 7.40 29.11 -21.25
N ARG A 218 8.46 29.38 -22.00
CA ARG A 218 8.85 30.75 -22.42
C ARG A 218 8.43 31.05 -23.86
N THR A 219 7.71 30.12 -24.48
CA THR A 219 7.25 30.25 -25.87
C THR A 219 5.77 30.58 -25.95
N LYS A 220 5.32 30.99 -27.14
CA LYS A 220 3.90 31.15 -27.50
C LYS A 220 3.26 29.86 -28.01
N ASN A 221 3.91 28.72 -27.78
CA ASN A 221 3.48 27.41 -28.26
C ASN A 221 3.13 26.54 -27.06
N LYS A 222 2.26 25.56 -27.22
CA LYS A 222 1.99 24.56 -26.17
C LYS A 222 3.24 23.70 -25.97
N LEU A 223 3.69 23.58 -24.73
CA LEU A 223 4.79 22.69 -24.33
C LEU A 223 4.23 21.35 -23.87
N VAL A 224 4.71 20.25 -24.42
CA VAL A 224 4.33 18.88 -24.04
C VAL A 224 5.59 18.10 -23.65
N LEU A 225 5.68 17.74 -22.36
CA LEU A 225 6.78 16.94 -21.81
C LEU A 225 6.44 15.45 -21.73
N TYR A 226 5.17 15.14 -21.49
CA TYR A 226 4.66 13.78 -21.42
C TYR A 226 3.19 13.76 -21.80
N ASP A 227 2.80 12.77 -22.59
CA ASP A 227 1.42 12.55 -22.98
C ASP A 227 1.11 11.07 -22.72
N PHE A 228 0.36 10.83 -21.64
CA PHE A 228 0.08 9.50 -21.11
C PHE A 228 -0.73 8.64 -22.08
N GLU A 229 -1.70 9.25 -22.77
CA GLU A 229 -2.61 8.55 -23.68
C GLU A 229 -1.94 8.22 -25.02
N ASN A 230 -0.82 8.86 -25.34
CA ASN A 230 -0.06 8.58 -26.55
C ASN A 230 1.00 7.51 -26.31
N SER A 231 0.69 6.30 -26.79
CA SER A 231 1.53 5.10 -26.69
C SER A 231 2.95 5.25 -27.29
N LYS A 232 3.19 6.25 -28.15
CA LYS A 232 4.51 6.52 -28.74
C LYS A 232 5.29 7.59 -28.00
N THR A 233 4.69 8.28 -27.03
CA THR A 233 5.41 9.28 -26.25
C THR A 233 6.54 8.61 -25.46
N PRO A 234 7.80 9.02 -25.66
CA PRO A 234 8.89 8.57 -24.82
C PRO A 234 8.61 8.90 -23.35
N PRO A 235 8.78 7.93 -22.42
CA PRO A 235 8.54 8.19 -21.02
C PRO A 235 9.60 9.14 -20.46
N ILE A 236 9.22 9.93 -19.45
CA ILE A 236 10.20 10.56 -18.58
C ILE A 236 10.86 9.45 -17.75
N THR A 237 12.18 9.54 -17.56
CA THR A 237 12.94 8.54 -16.83
C THR A 237 13.83 9.15 -15.75
N ILE A 238 14.11 8.37 -14.71
CA ILE A 238 15.12 8.67 -13.71
C ILE A 238 16.19 7.58 -13.77
N THR A 239 17.47 7.97 -13.79
CA THR A 239 18.60 7.05 -13.75
C THR A 239 19.31 7.15 -12.41
N TYR A 240 19.51 6.00 -11.76
CA TYR A 240 20.21 5.87 -10.50
C TYR A 240 21.65 5.39 -10.74
N GLY A 241 22.61 5.93 -9.98
CA GLY A 241 24.03 5.61 -10.16
C GLY A 241 24.70 6.33 -11.34
N ASP A 242 25.89 5.89 -11.69
CA ASP A 242 26.74 6.44 -12.76
C ASP A 242 26.52 5.76 -14.13
N GLY A 243 25.69 4.73 -14.19
CA GLY A 243 25.37 3.96 -15.41
C GLY A 243 23.88 3.90 -15.74
N THR A 244 23.55 3.51 -16.97
CA THR A 244 22.17 3.38 -17.49
C THR A 244 21.43 2.13 -17.01
N GLN A 245 22.05 1.29 -16.16
CA GLN A 245 21.51 -0.02 -15.81
C GLN A 245 20.33 0.04 -14.82
N ASP A 246 20.18 1.13 -14.07
CA ASP A 246 19.05 1.36 -13.17
C ASP A 246 18.25 2.58 -13.63
N GLN A 247 17.59 2.47 -14.79
CA GLN A 247 16.68 3.47 -15.31
C GLN A 247 15.23 3.09 -14.99
N ARG A 248 14.47 4.01 -14.41
CA ARG A 248 13.04 3.83 -14.10
C ARG A 248 12.20 4.79 -14.92
N LYS A 249 11.09 4.28 -15.44
CA LYS A 249 10.10 5.06 -16.16
C LYS A 249 9.10 5.66 -15.18
N ILE A 250 8.62 6.85 -15.50
CA ILE A 250 7.53 7.49 -14.77
C ILE A 250 6.30 6.56 -14.72
N ASN A 251 5.66 6.51 -13.56
CA ASN A 251 4.47 5.71 -13.29
C ASN A 251 3.33 6.65 -12.87
N GLN A 252 2.75 7.35 -13.85
CA GLN A 252 1.60 8.23 -13.65
C GLN A 252 0.63 8.16 -14.82
N ARG A 253 -0.64 8.49 -14.55
CA ARG A 253 -1.74 8.48 -15.52
C ARG A 253 -2.19 9.89 -15.91
N THR A 254 -1.24 10.82 -15.95
CA THR A 254 -1.49 12.24 -16.23
C THR A 254 -0.43 12.76 -17.18
N SER A 255 -0.88 13.49 -18.19
CA SER A 255 -0.01 14.19 -19.12
C SER A 255 0.58 15.44 -18.47
N ILE A 256 1.76 15.85 -18.94
CA ILE A 256 2.51 17.02 -18.46
C ILE A 256 2.63 17.98 -19.63
N MET A 257 1.82 19.04 -19.59
CA MET A 257 1.71 20.00 -20.67
C MET A 257 1.49 21.41 -20.15
N VAL A 258 2.32 22.36 -20.55
CA VAL A 258 2.28 23.74 -20.08
C VAL A 258 1.80 24.65 -21.20
N ASP A 259 0.76 25.46 -20.93
CA ASP A 259 0.31 26.48 -21.88
C ASP A 259 1.38 27.52 -22.19
N GLU A 260 1.16 28.28 -23.25
CA GLU A 260 2.02 29.39 -23.65
C GLU A 260 2.29 30.36 -22.49
N LEU A 261 3.56 30.74 -22.32
CA LEU A 261 4.01 31.73 -21.34
C LEU A 261 3.57 31.43 -19.88
N LYS A 262 3.24 30.18 -19.56
CA LYS A 262 2.84 29.77 -18.20
C LYS A 262 3.94 29.03 -17.45
N THR A 263 3.78 29.04 -16.14
CA THR A 263 4.55 28.23 -15.20
C THR A 263 3.60 27.33 -14.42
N GLU A 264 3.87 26.03 -14.41
CA GLU A 264 3.06 25.02 -13.71
C GLU A 264 3.96 24.09 -12.90
N GLU A 265 3.40 23.51 -11.82
CA GLU A 265 4.09 22.53 -10.98
C GLU A 265 3.49 21.13 -11.21
N TYR A 266 4.36 20.12 -11.30
CA TYR A 266 3.97 18.73 -11.51
C TYR A 266 4.69 17.82 -10.52
N GLU A 267 4.08 16.67 -10.26
CA GLU A 267 4.66 15.58 -9.48
C GLU A 267 4.96 14.41 -10.39
N LEU A 268 6.23 13.98 -10.44
CA LEU A 268 6.70 12.85 -11.24
C LEU A 268 6.97 11.65 -10.34
N THR A 269 6.18 10.60 -10.43
CA THR A 269 6.34 9.41 -9.58
C THR A 269 7.09 8.30 -10.30
N PHE A 270 8.13 7.76 -9.67
CA PHE A 270 8.93 6.64 -10.16
C PHE A 270 8.89 5.46 -9.17
N PRO A 271 8.82 4.21 -9.67
CA PRO A 271 8.94 3.04 -8.81
C PRO A 271 10.37 2.91 -8.28
N LYS A 272 10.50 2.55 -7.00
CA LYS A 272 11.77 2.32 -6.31
C LYS A 272 12.03 0.82 -6.17
N LEU A 273 13.28 0.39 -6.32
CA LEU A 273 13.71 -0.94 -5.87
C LEU A 273 14.02 -0.92 -4.37
N TYR A 274 13.67 -2.02 -3.71
CA TYR A 274 13.70 -2.17 -2.25
C TYR A 274 15.06 -1.90 -1.60
N ASP A 275 16.17 -2.04 -2.34
CA ASP A 275 17.52 -2.21 -1.76
C ASP A 275 18.49 -1.05 -2.09
N GLY A 276 18.00 0.09 -2.55
CA GLY A 276 18.85 1.23 -2.93
C GLY A 276 18.80 2.40 -1.93
N GLU A 277 19.94 2.68 -1.29
CA GLU A 277 20.34 4.06 -0.94
C GLU A 277 20.71 4.89 -2.19
N ASN A 278 20.61 4.28 -3.38
CA ASN A 278 20.85 4.96 -4.63
C ASN A 278 19.84 6.07 -4.81
N THR A 279 20.35 7.30 -4.78
CA THR A 279 19.58 8.49 -5.11
C THR A 279 19.59 8.65 -6.62
N GLY A 280 18.42 8.89 -7.22
CA GLY A 280 18.33 9.18 -8.65
C GLY A 280 19.23 10.36 -8.97
N ASN A 281 20.14 10.19 -9.94
CA ASN A 281 21.17 11.17 -10.26
C ASN A 281 20.77 12.04 -11.45
N ILE A 282 20.00 11.49 -12.40
CA ILE A 282 19.67 12.15 -13.65
C ILE A 282 18.20 11.92 -13.99
N LEU A 283 17.42 13.01 -14.03
CA LEU A 283 16.07 13.05 -14.56
C LEU A 283 16.13 13.40 -16.05
N GLU A 284 15.62 12.51 -16.90
CA GLU A 284 15.65 12.65 -18.35
C GLU A 284 14.24 12.78 -18.93
N PHE A 285 14.00 13.91 -19.61
CA PHE A 285 12.86 14.13 -20.48
C PHE A 285 13.30 13.77 -21.89
N SER A 286 12.98 12.56 -22.34
CA SER A 286 13.45 12.06 -23.64
C SER A 286 12.80 12.77 -24.84
N SER A 287 11.66 13.44 -24.65
CA SER A 287 10.94 14.14 -25.72
C SER A 287 10.21 15.38 -25.18
N VAL A 288 10.86 16.53 -25.32
CA VAL A 288 10.32 17.86 -25.02
C VAL A 288 9.85 18.47 -26.33
N ARG A 289 8.53 18.67 -26.46
CA ARG A 289 7.89 19.02 -27.74
C ARG A 289 7.12 20.32 -27.63
N PHE A 290 7.17 21.10 -28.71
CA PHE A 290 6.40 22.33 -28.86
C PHE A 290 5.43 22.23 -30.02
N TYR A 291 4.20 22.70 -29.79
CA TYR A 291 3.13 22.66 -30.79
C TYR A 291 2.46 24.02 -30.89
N ASP A 292 2.18 24.47 -32.11
CA ASP A 292 1.35 25.67 -32.35
C ASP A 292 -0.14 25.38 -32.06
N ASN A 293 -0.58 24.15 -32.31
CA ASN A 293 -1.89 23.64 -31.94
C ASN A 293 -1.77 22.17 -31.51
N TYR A 294 -2.19 21.86 -30.29
CA TYR A 294 -2.12 20.51 -29.75
C TYR A 294 -3.42 20.16 -29.03
N GLN A 295 -4.00 19.02 -29.42
CA GLN A 295 -5.20 18.48 -28.79
C GLN A 295 -4.82 17.15 -28.13
N PRO A 296 -4.89 17.04 -26.80
CA PRO A 296 -4.60 15.79 -26.12
C PRO A 296 -5.56 14.69 -26.60
N ILE A 297 -5.03 13.48 -26.74
CA ILE A 297 -5.85 12.32 -27.14
C ILE A 297 -6.82 12.02 -25.99
N GLU A 298 -8.12 12.15 -26.25
CA GLU A 298 -9.15 11.72 -25.30
C GLU A 298 -9.31 10.19 -25.35
N ALA A 299 -9.31 9.55 -24.18
CA ALA A 299 -9.46 8.12 -24.05
C ALA A 299 -10.85 7.67 -24.53
N ASN A 300 -11.00 7.24 -25.80
CA ASN A 300 -11.97 6.18 -26.20
C ASN A 300 -12.02 5.74 -27.68
N THR A 301 -11.07 6.04 -28.57
CA THR A 301 -11.10 5.39 -29.91
C THR A 301 -9.74 5.29 -30.60
N LEU A 302 -9.31 4.05 -30.89
CA LEU A 302 -8.08 3.73 -31.66
C LEU A 302 -8.00 4.44 -33.03
N ARG A 303 -9.16 4.79 -33.62
CA ARG A 303 -9.24 5.52 -34.88
C ARG A 303 -8.98 7.02 -34.72
N ILE A 304 -9.36 7.61 -33.58
CA ILE A 304 -9.07 9.01 -33.24
C ILE A 304 -7.58 9.15 -32.92
N GLU A 305 -6.99 8.20 -32.18
CA GLU A 305 -5.56 8.20 -31.85
C GLU A 305 -4.68 8.30 -33.10
N LYS A 306 -4.92 7.50 -34.15
CA LYS A 306 -4.10 7.55 -35.39
C LYS A 306 -4.23 8.88 -36.13
N ASN A 307 -5.44 9.44 -36.22
CA ASN A 307 -5.66 10.70 -36.93
C ASN A 307 -5.09 11.88 -36.15
N GLN A 308 -5.28 11.89 -34.83
CA GLN A 308 -4.72 12.92 -33.95
C GLN A 308 -3.19 12.88 -33.95
N GLN A 309 -2.58 11.68 -33.98
CA GLN A 309 -1.13 11.54 -34.13
C GLN A 309 -0.60 12.18 -35.43
N VAL A 310 -1.33 12.04 -36.54
CA VAL A 310 -0.93 12.67 -37.82
C VAL A 310 -1.04 14.19 -37.69
N ILE A 311 -2.16 14.70 -37.15
CA ILE A 311 -2.39 16.13 -36.94
C ILE A 311 -1.30 16.73 -36.02
N ASP A 312 -1.04 16.10 -34.88
CA ASP A 312 0.00 16.54 -33.95
C ASP A 312 1.37 16.56 -34.63
N SER A 313 1.68 15.56 -35.46
CA SER A 313 2.96 15.51 -36.17
C SER A 313 3.14 16.66 -37.17
N GLU A 314 2.06 17.16 -37.77
CA GLU A 314 2.07 18.32 -38.68
C GLU A 314 2.24 19.64 -37.91
N HIS A 315 1.76 19.70 -36.67
CA HIS A 315 1.81 20.88 -35.79
C HIS A 315 3.05 20.92 -34.85
N LYS A 316 3.89 19.88 -34.88
CA LYS A 316 5.10 19.81 -34.04
C LYS A 316 6.21 20.70 -34.60
N LEU A 317 6.58 21.72 -33.83
CA LEU A 317 7.58 22.71 -34.24
C LEU A 317 9.01 22.27 -33.92
N ASN A 318 9.22 21.62 -32.77
CA ASN A 318 10.53 21.16 -32.32
C ASN A 318 10.39 19.99 -31.34
N GLU A 319 11.42 19.15 -31.28
CA GLU A 319 11.56 18.04 -30.34
C GLU A 319 13.03 17.85 -29.95
N TYR A 320 13.31 17.79 -28.65
CA TYR A 320 14.65 17.50 -28.13
C TYR A 320 14.59 16.81 -26.77
N SER A 321 15.73 16.35 -26.27
CA SER A 321 15.85 15.73 -24.95
C SER A 321 16.49 16.69 -23.94
N ILE A 322 16.04 16.60 -22.69
CA ILE A 322 16.58 17.36 -21.55
C ILE A 322 17.04 16.37 -20.48
N LYS A 323 18.23 16.59 -19.93
CA LYS A 323 18.76 15.87 -18.78
C LYS A 323 19.05 16.84 -17.64
N ILE A 324 18.53 16.55 -16.47
CA ILE A 324 18.70 17.36 -15.26
C ILE A 324 19.39 16.51 -14.22
N LYS A 325 20.54 16.98 -13.74
CA LYS A 325 21.21 16.35 -12.60
C LYS A 325 20.46 16.69 -11.32
N VAL A 326 20.20 15.68 -10.49
CA VAL A 326 19.60 15.83 -9.17
C VAL A 326 20.72 16.05 -8.16
N GLU A 327 20.67 17.16 -7.44
CA GLU A 327 21.61 17.55 -6.40
C GLU A 327 20.92 17.59 -5.03
N LYS A 328 21.64 17.22 -3.97
CA LYS A 328 21.15 17.27 -2.59
C LYS A 328 21.61 18.53 -1.88
#